data_AF-A0A382C4N0-F1
#
_entry.id   AF-A0A382C4N0-F1
#
_cell.length_a   1.000
_cell.length_b   1.000
_cell.length_c   1.000
_cell.angle_alpha   90.00
_cell.angle_beta   90.00
_cell.angle_gamma   90.00
#
_symmetry.space_group_name_H-M   'P 1'
#
loop_
_entity.id
_entity.type
_entity.pdbx_description
1 polymer ?
#
loop_
_entity_poly.entity_id
_entity_poly.type
_entity_poly.pdbx_seq_one_letter_code
_entity_poly.pdbx_strand_id
1 'polypeptide(L)' 'MGIAGFVIGLIGIFFLSFILSPLALIFGIIAIFKKETVWGIFAIIFAIIGMATSPVIKGMFFYLSLF' A
#
# COMPACT_ATOMS: atom_id res chain seq x y z
N MET A 1 -1.04 16.10 4.37
CA MET A 1 -0.32 15.17 3.45
C MET A 1 -0.64 13.72 3.80
N GLY A 2 -0.89 13.39 5.06
CA GLY A 2 -1.29 12.06 5.51
C GLY A 2 -2.62 11.57 4.93
N ILE A 3 -3.62 12.44 4.75
CA ILE A 3 -4.90 12.06 4.11
C ILE A 3 -4.67 11.59 2.66
N ALA A 4 -3.76 12.24 1.92
CA ALA A 4 -3.41 11.81 0.57
C ALA A 4 -2.72 10.43 0.58
N GLY A 5 -1.79 10.19 1.51
CA GLY A 5 -1.16 8.87 1.70
C GLY A 5 -2.18 7.78 2.10
N PHE A 6 -3.15 8.13 2.94
CA PHE A 6 -4.25 7.24 3.32
C PHE A 6 -5.12 6.87 2.13
N VAL A 7 -5.60 7.86 1.37
CA VAL A 7 -6.46 7.63 0.19
C VAL A 7 -5.71 6.84 -0.89
N ILE A 8 -4.44 7.17 -1.15
CA ILE A 8 -3.60 6.44 -2.10
C ILE A 8 -3.34 5.00 -1.63
N GLY A 9 -3.10 4.79 -0.33
CA GLY A 9 -2.96 3.45 0.25
C GLY A 9 -4.24 2.62 0.13
N LEU A 10 -5.40 3.25 0.38
CA LEU A 10 -6.71 2.60 0.31
C LEU A 10 -7.07 2.23 -1.14
N ILE A 11 -6.86 3.13 -2.10
CA ILE A 11 -7.02 2.85 -3.54
C ILE A 11 -6.00 1.79 -3.99
N GLY A 12 -4.78 1.85 -3.45
CA GLY A 12 -3.71 0.89 -3.70
C GLY A 12 -4.13 -0.53 -3.38
N ILE A 13 -4.89 -0.79 -2.32
CA ILE A 13 -5.31 -2.14 -1.96
C ILE A 13 -6.22 -2.77 -3.02
N PHE A 14 -7.08 -1.99 -3.67
CA PHE A 14 -8.14 -2.53 -4.53
C PHE A 14 -7.80 -2.56 -6.01
N PHE A 15 -7.11 -1.55 -6.55
CA PHE A 15 -7.03 -1.37 -8.01
C PHE A 15 -5.62 -1.46 -8.60
N LEU A 16 -4.59 -0.98 -7.90
CA LEU A 16 -3.26 -0.79 -8.49
C LEU A 16 -2.12 -0.97 -7.48
N SER A 17 -2.21 -2.04 -6.67
CA SER A 17 -1.37 -2.25 -5.50
C SER A 17 0.11 -2.26 -5.79
N PHE A 18 0.55 -2.80 -6.93
CA PHE A 18 1.98 -2.92 -7.23
C PHE A 18 2.69 -1.56 -7.29
N ILE A 19 2.02 -0.52 -7.80
CA ILE A 19 2.58 0.83 -7.95
C ILE A 19 2.15 1.75 -6.82
N LEU A 20 0.88 1.67 -6.38
CA LEU A 20 0.35 2.56 -5.35
C LEU A 20 0.80 2.18 -3.93
N SER A 21 1.08 0.91 -3.66
CA SER A 21 1.57 0.46 -2.35
C SER A 21 2.92 1.08 -1.97
N PRO A 22 3.99 1.03 -2.80
CA PRO A 22 5.26 1.67 -2.45
C PRO A 22 5.13 3.20 -2.34
N LEU A 23 4.28 3.83 -3.16
CA LEU A 23 3.97 5.25 -3.03
C LEU A 23 3.26 5.58 -1.70
N ALA A 24 2.27 4.79 -1.31
CA ALA A 24 1.57 4.95 -0.04
C ALA A 24 2.50 4.77 1.17
N LEU A 25 3.49 3.88 1.07
CA LEU A 25 4.53 3.70 2.08
C LEU A 25 5.43 4.94 2.20
N ILE A 26 5.89 5.50 1.08
CA ILE A 26 6.68 6.75 1.05
C ILE A 26 5.88 7.91 1.63
N PHE A 27 4.62 8.10 1.20
CA PHE A 27 3.76 9.16 1.73
C PHE A 27 3.41 8.96 3.21
N GLY A 28 3.25 7.71 3.66
CA GLY A 28 3.01 7.37 5.06
C GLY A 28 4.21 7.73 5.95
N ILE A 29 5.43 7.43 5.52
CA ILE A 29 6.67 7.81 6.22
C ILE A 29 6.79 9.34 6.27
N ILE A 30 6.59 10.04 5.15
CA ILE A 30 6.64 11.52 5.12
C ILE A 30 5.58 12.12 6.04
N ALA A 31 4.38 11.53 6.13
CA ALA A 31 3.31 12.00 7.01
C ALA A 31 3.68 11.86 8.51
N ILE A 32 4.41 10.81 8.90
CA ILE A 32 4.95 10.66 10.26
C ILE A 32 5.92 11.80 10.59
N PHE A 33 6.84 12.13 9.67
CA PHE A 33 7.77 13.26 9.85
C PHE A 33 7.06 14.62 9.96
N LYS A 34 5.85 14.77 9.39
CA LYS A 34 5.04 15.99 9.46
C LYS A 34 4.09 16.05 10.66
N LYS A 35 4.24 15.18 11.66
CA LYS A 35 3.35 15.06 12.84
C LYS A 35 1.91 14.63 12.53
N GLU A 36 1.62 14.17 11.31
CA GLU A 36 0.33 13.55 10.96
C GLU A 36 0.39 12.04 11.20
N THR A 37 0.79 11.66 12.42
CA THR A 37 1.22 10.30 12.79
C THR A 37 0.11 9.27 12.61
N VAL A 38 -1.12 9.62 12.99
CA VAL A 38 -2.29 8.72 12.86
C VAL A 38 -2.50 8.33 11.40
N TRP A 39 -2.56 9.31 10.50
CA TRP A 39 -2.77 9.09 9.08
C TRP A 39 -1.58 8.40 8.39
N GLY A 40 -0.35 8.71 8.83
CA GLY A 40 0.86 8.04 8.36
C GLY A 40 0.90 6.56 8.70
N ILE A 41 0.51 6.19 9.93
CA ILE A 41 0.42 4.78 10.38
C ILE A 41 -0.62 4.02 9.55
N PHE A 42 -1.81 4.59 9.36
CA PHE A 42 -2.84 3.94 8.53
C PHE A 42 -2.37 3.76 7.07
N ALA A 43 -1.69 4.74 6.49
CA ALA A 43 -1.14 4.63 5.14
C ALA A 43 -0.10 3.50 5.01
N ILE A 44 0.76 3.31 6.02
CA ILE A 44 1.75 2.23 6.04
C ILE A 44 1.06 0.87 6.18
N ILE A 45 0.10 0.73 7.09
CA ILE A 45 -0.67 -0.52 7.27
C ILE A 45 -1.37 -0.90 5.96
N PHE A 46 -2.02 0.08 5.32
CA PHE A 46 -2.70 -0.14 4.05
C PHE A 46 -1.75 -0.44 2.88
N ALA A 47 -0.54 0.12 2.88
CA ALA A 47 0.49 -0.29 1.93
C ALA A 47 0.89 -1.76 2.12
N ILE A 48 1.16 -2.21 3.35
CA ILE A 48 1.53 -3.60 3.63
C ILE A 48 0.41 -4.57 3.18
N ILE A 49 -0.83 -4.24 3.53
CA ILE A 49 -2.00 -5.04 3.12
C ILE A 49 -2.15 -5.02 1.61
N GLY A 50 -1.99 -3.88 0.95
CA GLY A 50 -2.09 -3.76 -0.51
C GLY A 50 -1.04 -4.61 -1.21
N MET A 51 0.20 -4.62 -0.73
CA MET A 51 1.26 -5.47 -1.27
C MET A 51 0.90 -6.96 -1.12
N ALA A 52 0.48 -7.39 0.08
CA ALA A 52 0.10 -8.78 0.36
C ALA A 52 -1.16 -9.24 -0.39
N THR A 53 -2.10 -8.33 -0.62
CA THR A 53 -3.38 -8.63 -1.28
C THR A 53 -3.29 -8.48 -2.80
N SER A 54 -2.16 -7.98 -3.34
CA SER A 54 -2.04 -7.67 -4.76
C SER A 54 -2.36 -8.89 -5.64
N PRO A 55 -3.23 -8.74 -6.65
CA PRO A 55 -3.55 -9.81 -7.60
C PRO A 55 -2.31 -10.33 -8.33
N VAL A 56 -1.28 -9.49 -8.48
CA VAL A 56 -0.02 -9.81 -9.15
C VAL A 56 0.76 -10.89 -8.39
N ILE A 57 0.90 -10.77 -7.06
CA ILE A 57 1.62 -11.76 -6.25
C ILE A 57 0.86 -13.07 -6.20
N LYS A 58 -0.47 -13.02 -6.00
CA LYS A 58 -1.30 -14.24 -6.00
C LYS A 58 -1.34 -14.91 -7.36
N GLY A 59 -1.39 -14.14 -8.45
CA GLY A 59 -1.33 -14.65 -9.82
C GLY A 59 0.00 -15.31 -10.13
N MET A 60 1.12 -14.73 -9.69
CA MET A 60 2.45 -15.31 -9.87
C MET A 60 2.62 -16.60 -9.05
N PHE A 61 2.14 -16.62 -7.81
CA PHE A 61 2.16 -17.83 -6.97
C PHE A 61 1.29 -18.95 -7.57
N PHE A 62 0.11 -18.62 -8.08
CA PHE A 62 -0.77 -19.57 -8.76
C PHE A 62 -0.14 -20.14 -10.04
N TYR A 63 0.52 -19.29 -10.85
CA TYR A 63 1.23 -19.72 -12.05
C TYR A 63 2.39 -20.67 -11.73
N LEU A 64 3.13 -20.43 -10.65
CA LEU A 64 4.23 -21.29 -10.21
C LEU A 64 3.74 -22.64 -9.67
N SER A 65 2.53 -22.71 -9.11
CA SER A 65 1.91 -23.95 -8.63
C SER A 65 1.40 -24.86 -9.75
N LEU A 66 1.32 -24.36 -10.99
CA LEU A 66 0.83 -25.10 -12.16
C LEU A 66 1.94 -25.88 -12.89
N PHE A 67 3.20 -25.70 -12.51
CA PHE A 67 4.38 -26.39 -13.04
C PHE A 67 5.05 -27.23 -11.93
#